data_AF-A0A3D1XV43-F1
#
_entry.id   AF-A0A3D1XV43-F1
#
_cell.length_a   1.000
_cell.length_b   1.000
_cell.length_c   1.000
_cell.angle_alpha   90.00
_cell.angle_beta   90.00
_cell.angle_gamma   90.00
#
_symmetry.space_group_name_H-M   'P 1'
#
loop_
_entity.id
_entity.type
_entity.pdbx_description
1 polymer ?
#
loop_
_entity_poly.entity_id
_entity_poly.type
_entity_poly.pdbx_seq_one_letter_code
_entity_poly.pdbx_strand_id
1 'polypeptide(L)' 'MRLSDEEYEKIAATAKVEHRPISNFITTATLREIEESYYVDVIEMDQIKSDKKLLKKLKTGHRDAKKMEGRLVG' A
#
# COMPACT_ATOMS: atom_id res chain seq x y z
N MET A 1 -11.99 7.28 -18.96
CA MET A 1 -12.65 6.12 -18.31
C MET A 1 -14.06 6.54 -17.96
N ARG A 2 -15.08 5.76 -18.32
CA ARG A 2 -16.45 6.02 -17.88
C ARG A 2 -16.68 5.21 -16.63
N LEU A 3 -17.08 5.87 -15.55
CA LEU A 3 -17.47 5.24 -14.29
C LEU A 3 -18.98 5.29 -14.17
N SER A 4 -19.58 4.26 -13.59
CA SER A 4 -20.92 4.38 -13.02
C SER A 4 -20.89 5.33 -11.81
N ASP A 5 -22.04 5.87 -11.43
CA ASP A 5 -22.14 6.72 -10.24
C ASP A 5 -21.69 5.97 -8.97
N GLU A 6 -22.00 4.68 -8.87
CA GLU A 6 -21.56 3.82 -7.75
C GLU A 6 -20.04 3.66 -7.72
N GLU A 7 -19.41 3.41 -8.87
CA GLU A 7 -17.95 3.29 -8.97
C GLU A 7 -17.27 4.61 -8.61
N TYR A 8 -17.81 5.73 -9.11
CA TYR A 8 -17.30 7.06 -8.82
C TYR A 8 -17.36 7.36 -7.32
N GLU A 9 -18.51 7.15 -6.66
CA GLU A 9 -18.66 7.43 -5.23
C GLU A 9 -17.72 6.59 -4.37
N LYS A 10 -17.56 5.30 -4.70
CA LYS A 10 -16.64 4.42 -3.98
C LYS A 10 -15.18 4.85 -4.12
N ILE A 11 -14.77 5.20 -5.34
CA ILE A 11 -13.41 5.69 -5.62
C ILE A 11 -13.18 7.04 -4.94
N ALA A 12 -14.15 7.96 -5.02
CA ALA A 12 -14.08 9.29 -4.42
C ALA A 12 -13.97 9.24 -2.89
N ALA A 13 -14.78 8.40 -2.24
CA ALA A 13 -14.72 8.19 -0.80
C ALA A 13 -13.35 7.69 -0.36
N THR A 14 -12.77 6.74 -1.11
CA THR A 14 -11.45 6.17 -0.80
C THR A 14 -10.33 7.18 -1.02
N ALA A 15 -10.34 7.89 -2.15
CA ALA A 15 -9.36 8.93 -2.46
C ALA A 15 -9.36 10.05 -1.40
N LYS A 16 -10.54 10.41 -0.88
CA LYS A 16 -10.70 11.37 0.22
C LYS A 16 -10.07 10.87 1.52
N VAL A 17 -10.27 9.61 1.88
CA VAL A 17 -9.64 8.99 3.08
C VAL A 17 -8.12 9.00 2.96
N GLU A 18 -7.58 8.80 1.75
CA GLU A 18 -6.14 8.86 1.48
C GLU A 18 -5.61 10.28 1.25
N HIS A 19 -6.42 11.31 1.44
CA HIS A 19 -6.06 12.72 1.26
C HIS A 19 -5.42 13.03 -0.12
N ARG A 20 -5.92 12.42 -1.19
CA ARG A 20 -5.40 12.64 -2.56
C ARG A 20 -6.50 12.83 -3.61
N PRO A 21 -6.21 13.49 -4.74
CA PRO A 21 -7.16 13.60 -5.84
C PRO A 21 -7.55 12.23 -6.42
N ILE A 22 -8.79 12.12 -6.94
CA ILE A 22 -9.32 10.89 -7.55
C ILE A 22 -8.41 10.37 -8.67
N SER A 23 -7.94 11.25 -9.55
CA SER A 23 -7.05 10.87 -10.64
C SER A 23 -5.74 10.28 -10.14
N ASN A 24 -5.12 10.93 -9.13
CA ASN A 24 -3.90 10.44 -8.52
C ASN A 24 -4.11 9.10 -7.82
N PHE A 25 -5.21 8.93 -7.07
CA PHE A 25 -5.57 7.66 -6.46
C PHE A 25 -5.68 6.53 -7.49
N ILE A 26 -6.42 6.75 -8.59
CA ILE A 26 -6.58 5.75 -9.65
C ILE A 26 -5.21 5.38 -10.23
N THR A 27 -4.39 6.38 -10.61
CA THR A 27 -3.06 6.12 -11.15
C THR A 27 -2.18 5.32 -10.19
N THR A 28 -2.12 5.72 -8.91
CA THR A 28 -1.32 5.01 -7.91
C THR A 28 -1.82 3.60 -7.68
N ALA A 29 -3.14 3.40 -7.56
CA ALA A 29 -3.73 2.08 -7.36
C ALA A 29 -3.46 1.16 -8.55
N THR A 30 -3.56 1.66 -9.78
CA THR A 30 -3.26 0.89 -10.99
C THR A 30 -1.77 0.52 -11.07
N LEU A 31 -0.86 1.44 -10.77
CA LEU A 31 0.58 1.14 -10.76
C LEU A 31 0.91 0.09 -9.71
N ARG A 32 0.35 0.23 -8.49
CA ARG A 32 0.54 -0.74 -7.42
C ARG A 32 0.03 -2.13 -7.80
N GLU A 33 -1.15 -2.22 -8.41
CA GLU A 33 -1.70 -3.49 -8.90
C GLU A 33 -0.78 -4.14 -9.93
N ILE A 34 -0.24 -3.35 -10.87
CA ILE A 34 0.70 -3.86 -11.87
C ILE A 34 1.98 -4.39 -11.20
N GLU A 35 2.55 -3.64 -10.26
CA GLU A 35 3.71 -4.05 -9.48
C GLU A 35 3.46 -5.36 -8.73
N GLU A 36 2.35 -5.43 -7.98
CA GLU A 36 1.97 -6.58 -7.17
C GLU A 36 1.67 -7.83 -8.02
N SER A 37 1.03 -7.66 -9.18
CA SER A 37 0.60 -8.78 -10.03
C SER A 37 1.69 -9.28 -10.99
N TYR A 38 2.60 -8.41 -11.45
CA TYR A 38 3.53 -8.77 -12.53
C TYR A 38 5.00 -8.74 -12.13
N TYR A 39 5.36 -8.03 -11.06
CA TYR A 39 6.76 -7.78 -10.73
C TYR A 39 7.20 -8.39 -9.40
N VAL A 40 6.27 -8.98 -8.63
CA VAL A 40 6.58 -9.67 -7.37
C VAL A 40 7.08 -11.09 -7.63
N ASP A 41 8.27 -11.42 -7.11
CA ASP A 41 8.80 -12.80 -7.13
C ASP A 41 8.14 -13.65 -6.03
N VAL A 42 7.44 -14.71 -6.45
CA VAL A 42 6.70 -15.60 -5.54
C VAL A 42 7.64 -16.33 -4.57
N ILE A 43 8.83 -16.74 -5.01
CA ILE A 43 9.79 -17.46 -4.18
C ILE A 43 10.34 -16.54 -3.08
N GLU A 44 10.73 -15.32 -3.46
CA GLU A 44 11.19 -14.32 -2.50
C GLU A 44 10.09 -13.98 -1.49
N MET A 45 8.86 -13.80 -1.95
CA MET A 45 7.72 -13.52 -1.07
C MET A 45 7.41 -14.66 -0.11
N ASP A 46 7.53 -15.91 -0.53
CA ASP A 46 7.35 -17.06 0.36
C ASP A 46 8.45 -17.13 1.42
N GLN A 47 9.70 -16.81 1.07
CA GLN A 47 10.79 -16.68 2.03
C GLN A 47 10.51 -15.56 3.04
N ILE A 48 10.11 -14.37 2.59
CA ILE A 48 9.74 -13.24 3.46
C ILE A 48 8.59 -13.65 4.41
N LYS A 49 7.55 -14.30 3.89
CA LYS A 49 6.40 -14.76 4.68
C LYS A 49 6.78 -15.83 5.70
N SER A 50 7.78 -16.67 5.40
CA SER A 50 8.26 -17.71 6.30
C SER A 50 9.11 -17.15 7.47
N ASP A 51 9.74 -15.98 7.30
CA ASP A 51 10.57 -15.36 8.34
C ASP A 51 9.73 -14.59 9.38
N LYS A 52 9.34 -15.31 10.44
CA LYS A 52 8.60 -14.74 11.58
C LYS A 52 9.32 -13.59 12.29
N LYS A 53 10.66 -13.59 12.29
CA LYS A 53 11.47 -12.55 12.95
C LYS A 53 11.43 -11.26 12.13
N LEU A 54 11.59 -11.37 10.81
CA LEU A 54 11.44 -10.26 9.89
C LEU A 54 10.04 -9.65 9.97
N LEU A 55 8.99 -10.48 9.89
CA LEU A 55 7.60 -10.01 9.99
C LEU A 55 7.31 -9.29 11.31
N LYS A 56 7.87 -9.76 12.43
CA LYS A 56 7.73 -9.09 13.73
C LYS A 56 8.40 -7.71 13.73
N LYS A 57 9.60 -7.59 13.14
CA LYS A 57 10.30 -6.31 13.01
C LYS A 57 9.53 -5.34 12.12
N LEU A 58 9.03 -5.79 10.96
CA LEU A 58 8.23 -4.96 10.04
C LEU A 58 6.97 -4.42 10.71
N LYS A 59 6.22 -5.27 11.44
CA LYS A 59 5.02 -4.83 12.19
C LYS A 59 5.35 -3.81 13.27
N THR A 60 6.47 -4.00 13.96
CA THR A 60 6.94 -3.06 14.99
C THR A 60 7.28 -1.72 14.35
N GLY A 61 8.12 -1.72 13.31
CA GLY A 61 8.50 -0.50 12.60
C GLY A 61 7.31 0.25 11.99
N HIS A 62 6.32 -0.45 11.42
CA HIS A 62 5.10 0.18 10.90
C HIS A 62 4.30 0.90 11.99
N ARG A 63 4.15 0.27 13.17
CA ARG A 63 3.45 0.87 14.31
C ARG A 63 4.20 2.10 14.83
N ASP A 64 5.51 1.99 14.94
CA ASP A 64 6.35 3.07 15.48
C ASP A 64 6.35 4.26 14.50
N ALA A 65 6.47 4.03 13.18
CA ALA A 65 6.31 5.05 12.15
C ALA A 65 4.94 5.74 12.21
N LYS A 66 3.85 4.99 12.41
CA LYS A 66 2.50 5.55 12.56
C LYS A 66 2.36 6.44 13.80
N LYS A 67 3.15 6.18 14.84
CA LYS A 67 3.22 7.01 16.05
C LYS A 67 4.23 8.16 15.93
N MET A 68 4.93 8.28 14.80
CA MET A 68 6.08 9.18 14.62
C MET A 68 7.19 8.91 15.66
N GLU A 69 7.26 7.67 16.16
CA GLU A 69 8.28 7.22 17.09
C GLU A 69 9.42 6.60 16.28
N GLY A 70 10.59 7.23 16.30
CA GLY A 70 11.76 6.75 15.58
C GLY A 70 12.74 7.88 15.29
N ARG A 71 14.01 7.53 15.07
CA ARG A 71 15.04 8.47 14.64
C ARG A 71 15.73 7.90 13.42
N LEU A 72 15.82 8.69 12.36
CA LEU A 72 16.72 8.40 11.24
C LEU A 72 18.15 8.45 11.78
N VAL A 73 18.78 7.28 11.85
CA VAL A 73 20.20 7.13 12.12
C VAL A 73 20.85 6.84 10.77
N GLY A 74 21.39 7.90 10.17
CA GLY A 74 22.25 7.84 8.99
C GLY A 74 23.71 7.80 9.38
#